data_AF-A0A3D1RIG6-F1
#
_entry.id   AF-A0A3D1RIG6-F1
#
_cell.length_a   1.000
_cell.length_b   1.000
_cell.length_c   1.000
_cell.angle_alpha   90.00
_cell.angle_beta   90.00
_cell.angle_gamma   90.00
#
_symmetry.space_group_name_H-M   'P 1'
#
loop_
_entity.id
_entity.type
_entity.pdbx_description
1 polymer ?
#
loop_
_entity_poly.entity_id
_entity_poly.type
_entity_poly.pdbx_seq_one_letter_code
_entity_poly.pdbx_strand_id
1 'polypeptide(L)'
;NAYMNGYLGSDLSNSGFGLLWDFIIVHETGHEWFGNSLTADDMADLWIHEGFTTYTEVLYTQSLSGKAAADSFMQGTLDRIENNSPVVGIYGVRNEGSSDMYPKGAALIHMMRLTIGDDELFSSTLRKMVAHFRHGYINTPALLNFWNTQTGKNFNKMFSQYLSTTQVPVLEWRKDKKWIYYRWTRCIDGFNMPVEVQTSCNRLVKLEPTTEWKKIACRNATLTAAGNYYIEIKRID
;
A
#
# COMPACT_ATOMS: atom_id res chain seq x y z
N ASN A 1 -6.90 25.55 -0.41
CA ASN A 1 -7.98 24.91 0.36
C ASN A 1 -9.08 25.83 0.89
N ALA A 2 -9.03 27.16 0.68
CA ALA A 2 -9.99 28.10 1.28
C ALA A 2 -10.18 27.95 2.81
N TYR A 3 -9.12 27.51 3.52
CA TYR A 3 -9.10 27.26 4.97
C TYR A 3 -10.14 26.24 5.47
N MET A 4 -10.59 25.34 4.60
CA MET A 4 -11.55 24.27 4.95
C MET A 4 -10.81 22.99 5.36
N ASN A 5 -11.37 22.23 6.29
CA ASN A 5 -10.96 20.84 6.49
C ASN A 5 -11.37 19.97 5.29
N GLY A 6 -10.72 18.81 5.14
CA GLY A 6 -10.83 18.00 3.93
C GLY A 6 -10.18 18.67 2.72
N TYR A 7 -10.43 18.13 1.54
CA TYR A 7 -10.02 18.76 0.28
C TYR A 7 -11.17 19.59 -0.27
N LEU A 8 -11.04 20.90 -0.17
CA LEU A 8 -12.09 21.88 -0.50
C LEU A 8 -13.42 21.58 0.23
N GLY A 9 -13.35 21.17 1.51
CA GLY A 9 -14.53 20.79 2.30
C GLY A 9 -15.05 19.38 2.05
N SER A 10 -14.42 18.61 1.16
CA SER A 10 -14.82 17.24 0.83
C SER A 10 -13.93 16.21 1.54
N ASP A 11 -14.55 15.12 2.00
CA ASP A 11 -13.82 13.98 2.51
C ASP A 11 -13.42 13.06 1.35
N LEU A 12 -12.12 13.01 1.03
CA LEU A 12 -11.64 12.13 -0.05
C LEU A 12 -11.83 10.65 0.29
N SER A 13 -11.84 10.30 1.58
CA SER A 13 -11.97 8.91 2.06
C SER A 13 -13.40 8.45 2.28
N ASN A 14 -14.38 9.36 2.31
CA ASN A 14 -15.77 9.06 2.75
C ASN A 14 -15.86 8.40 4.14
N SER A 15 -14.80 8.47 4.97
CA SER A 15 -14.74 7.84 6.30
C SER A 15 -15.20 8.77 7.44
N GLY A 16 -15.37 10.06 7.15
CA GLY A 16 -15.55 11.17 8.10
C GLY A 16 -14.23 11.74 8.62
N PHE A 17 -13.16 10.95 8.67
CA PHE A 17 -11.90 11.37 9.30
C PHE A 17 -11.10 12.38 8.47
N GLY A 18 -11.28 12.40 7.15
CA GLY A 18 -10.66 13.41 6.28
C GLY A 18 -11.16 14.84 6.55
N LEU A 19 -12.29 15.01 7.23
CA LEU A 19 -12.85 16.33 7.59
C LEU A 19 -12.33 16.87 8.93
N LEU A 20 -11.44 16.14 9.61
CA LEU A 20 -10.91 16.56 10.91
C LEU A 20 -9.67 17.47 10.79
N TRP A 21 -9.13 17.61 9.58
CA TRP A 21 -7.92 18.39 9.31
C TRP A 21 -7.93 18.96 7.89
N ASP A 22 -7.15 20.02 7.64
CA ASP A 22 -7.00 20.63 6.32
C ASP A 22 -6.11 19.74 5.44
N PHE A 23 -6.67 19.22 4.34
CA PHE A 23 -5.97 18.29 3.45
C PHE A 23 -4.68 18.88 2.91
N ILE A 24 -4.75 20.11 2.39
CA ILE A 24 -3.61 20.76 1.74
C ILE A 24 -2.49 20.99 2.76
N ILE A 25 -2.81 21.44 3.97
CA ILE A 25 -1.77 21.68 4.98
C ILE A 25 -1.00 20.39 5.27
N VAL A 26 -1.70 19.28 5.47
CA VAL A 26 -1.05 18.00 5.82
C VAL A 26 -0.28 17.44 4.64
N HIS A 27 -0.87 17.44 3.44
CA HIS A 27 -0.25 16.93 2.22
C HIS A 27 1.02 17.73 1.89
N GLU A 28 0.92 19.05 1.76
CA GLU A 28 2.08 19.88 1.42
C GLU A 28 3.16 19.87 2.51
N THR A 29 2.79 19.67 3.78
CA THR A 29 3.79 19.46 4.85
C THR A 29 4.52 18.13 4.70
N GLY A 30 3.86 17.08 4.21
CA GLY A 30 4.50 15.79 3.92
C GLY A 30 5.62 15.93 2.87
N HIS A 31 5.45 16.83 1.90
CA HIS A 31 6.46 17.10 0.87
C HIS A 31 7.77 17.70 1.40
N GLU A 32 7.78 18.29 2.60
CA GLU A 32 9.02 18.73 3.26
C GLU A 32 10.03 17.57 3.41
N TRP A 33 9.53 16.34 3.57
CA TRP A 33 10.36 15.15 3.52
C TRP A 33 10.34 14.49 2.14
N PHE A 34 9.16 14.16 1.60
CA PHE A 34 9.00 13.36 0.38
C PHE A 34 8.75 14.25 -0.84
N GLY A 35 9.81 14.62 -1.54
CA GLY A 35 9.75 15.63 -2.61
C GLY A 35 10.88 16.62 -2.47
N ASN A 36 10.86 17.39 -1.37
CA ASN A 36 11.81 18.48 -1.12
C ASN A 36 13.15 17.98 -0.60
N SER A 37 13.15 17.17 0.48
CA SER A 37 14.38 16.68 1.10
C SER A 37 14.93 15.44 0.39
N LEU A 38 14.09 14.45 0.10
CA LEU A 38 14.44 13.32 -0.77
C LEU A 38 13.65 13.44 -2.08
N THR A 39 14.35 13.47 -3.21
CA THR A 39 13.76 13.80 -4.51
C THR A 39 13.87 12.60 -5.47
N ALA A 40 12.86 12.34 -6.29
CA ALA A 40 12.89 11.29 -7.29
C ALA A 40 13.89 11.70 -8.39
N ASP A 41 14.71 10.79 -8.87
CA ASP A 41 15.70 11.09 -9.92
C ASP A 41 15.05 11.31 -11.31
N ASP A 42 13.88 10.71 -11.54
CA ASP A 42 13.08 10.81 -12.74
C ASP A 42 11.59 10.98 -12.40
N MET A 43 10.85 11.70 -13.25
CA MET A 43 9.39 11.86 -13.11
C MET A 43 8.62 10.54 -13.25
N ALA A 44 9.24 9.52 -13.87
CA ALA A 44 8.66 8.18 -13.89
C ALA A 44 8.46 7.60 -12.47
N ASP A 45 9.27 8.04 -11.49
CA ASP A 45 9.21 7.62 -10.08
C ASP A 45 8.52 8.65 -9.17
N LEU A 46 7.71 9.56 -9.72
CA LEU A 46 7.01 10.60 -8.94
C LEU A 46 6.07 10.03 -7.86
N TRP A 47 5.66 8.77 -7.97
CA TRP A 47 4.94 8.04 -6.92
C TRP A 47 5.69 8.01 -5.57
N ILE A 48 7.03 8.14 -5.56
CA ILE A 48 7.81 8.24 -4.32
C ILE A 48 7.45 9.52 -3.57
N HIS A 49 7.13 10.60 -4.28
CA HIS A 49 6.69 11.85 -3.67
C HIS A 49 5.25 11.70 -3.23
N GLU A 50 4.36 11.53 -4.21
CA GLU A 50 2.93 11.58 -3.99
C GLU A 50 2.43 10.43 -3.10
N GLY A 51 2.94 9.22 -3.31
CA GLY A 51 2.54 8.05 -2.54
C GLY A 51 2.95 8.14 -1.06
N PHE A 52 4.19 8.57 -0.77
CA PHE A 52 4.63 8.74 0.62
C PHE A 52 3.95 9.94 1.29
N THR A 53 3.80 11.06 0.57
CA THR A 53 3.08 12.22 1.06
C THR A 53 1.62 11.88 1.37
N THR A 54 0.89 11.23 0.46
CA THR A 54 -0.47 10.75 0.74
C THR A 54 -0.50 9.76 1.90
N TYR A 55 0.52 8.92 2.07
CA TYR A 55 0.58 8.04 3.24
C TYR A 55 0.78 8.79 4.57
N THR A 56 1.38 9.99 4.56
CA THR A 56 1.46 10.83 5.78
C THR A 56 0.08 11.24 6.29
N GLU A 57 -0.91 11.39 5.42
CA GLU A 57 -2.30 11.68 5.78
C GLU A 57 -2.92 10.55 6.62
N VAL A 58 -2.61 9.30 6.27
CA VAL A 58 -3.02 8.10 7.02
C VAL A 58 -2.34 8.09 8.39
N LEU A 59 -1.04 8.39 8.44
CA LEU A 59 -0.28 8.48 9.70
C LEU A 59 -0.76 9.62 10.58
N TYR A 60 -1.12 10.76 9.99
CA TYR A 60 -1.65 11.91 10.70
C TYR A 60 -3.03 11.61 11.27
N THR A 61 -3.91 10.98 10.48
CA THR A 61 -5.21 10.48 10.97
C THR A 61 -5.03 9.49 12.12
N GLN A 62 -4.02 8.60 12.03
CA GLN A 62 -3.69 7.69 13.13
C GLN A 62 -3.26 8.45 14.39
N SER A 63 -2.45 9.51 14.23
CA SER A 63 -1.97 10.32 15.36
C SER A 63 -3.09 11.09 16.07
N LEU A 64 -4.09 11.56 15.31
CA LEU A 64 -5.21 12.34 15.82
C LEU A 64 -6.33 11.48 16.41
N SER A 65 -6.64 10.36 15.76
CA SER A 65 -7.89 9.61 16.00
C SER A 65 -7.67 8.12 16.20
N GLY A 66 -6.41 7.67 16.27
CA GLY A 66 -6.05 6.29 16.55
C GLY A 66 -6.09 5.37 15.33
N LYS A 67 -5.63 4.13 15.53
CA LYS A 67 -5.44 3.15 14.45
C LYS A 67 -6.73 2.82 13.70
N ALA A 68 -7.85 2.63 14.40
CA ALA A 68 -9.12 2.30 13.76
C ALA A 68 -9.60 3.40 12.80
N ALA A 69 -9.37 4.67 13.15
CA ALA A 69 -9.68 5.80 12.28
C ALA A 69 -8.80 5.81 11.04
N ALA A 70 -7.49 5.59 11.19
CA ALA A 70 -6.57 5.49 10.07
C ALA A 70 -6.87 4.29 9.15
N ASP A 71 -7.26 3.15 9.72
CA ASP A 71 -7.67 1.99 8.96
C ASP A 71 -8.94 2.32 8.13
N SER A 72 -9.93 3.00 8.72
CA SER A 72 -11.14 3.46 8.01
C SER A 72 -10.82 4.47 6.90
N PHE A 73 -9.97 5.45 7.19
CA PHE A 73 -9.53 6.46 6.22
C PHE A 73 -8.80 5.79 5.04
N MET A 74 -7.83 4.92 5.33
CA MET A 74 -7.09 4.20 4.30
C MET A 74 -8.02 3.33 3.45
N GLN A 75 -8.95 2.59 4.05
CA GLN A 75 -9.93 1.80 3.31
C GLN A 75 -10.73 2.67 2.32
N GLY A 76 -11.18 3.84 2.76
CA GLY A 76 -11.88 4.80 1.92
C GLY A 76 -11.05 5.34 0.75
N THR A 77 -9.75 5.54 0.95
CA THR A 77 -8.85 5.96 -0.13
C THR A 77 -8.57 4.86 -1.16
N LEU A 78 -8.71 3.57 -0.80
CA LEU A 78 -8.57 2.46 -1.75
C LEU A 78 -9.62 2.51 -2.86
N ASP A 79 -10.83 2.97 -2.54
CA ASP A 79 -11.95 3.08 -3.49
C ASP A 79 -11.71 4.15 -4.57
N ARG A 80 -10.68 4.99 -4.39
CA ARG A 80 -10.27 6.02 -5.36
C ARG A 80 -9.28 5.52 -6.41
N ILE A 81 -8.75 4.30 -6.26
CA ILE A 81 -7.75 3.77 -7.19
C ILE A 81 -8.45 3.34 -8.48
N GLU A 82 -8.09 3.95 -9.61
CA GLU A 82 -8.77 3.75 -10.89
C GLU A 82 -8.21 2.56 -11.68
N ASN A 83 -6.91 2.26 -11.52
CA ASN A 83 -6.13 1.33 -12.34
C ASN A 83 -6.23 1.60 -13.86
N ASN A 84 -6.26 2.87 -14.25
CA ASN A 84 -6.40 3.28 -15.65
C ASN A 84 -5.11 3.06 -16.49
N SER A 85 -3.94 3.13 -15.85
CA SER A 85 -2.62 3.00 -16.46
C SER A 85 -1.57 2.67 -15.38
N PRO A 86 -0.35 2.23 -15.75
CA PRO A 86 0.74 2.04 -14.79
C PRO A 86 1.04 3.33 -14.00
N VAL A 87 1.38 3.17 -12.73
CA VAL A 87 1.77 4.30 -11.84
C VAL A 87 3.13 4.84 -12.23
N VAL A 88 4.06 3.96 -12.58
CA VAL A 88 5.38 4.37 -13.07
C VAL A 88 5.26 4.86 -14.51
N GLY A 89 5.81 6.05 -14.77
CA GLY A 89 5.86 6.65 -16.09
C GLY A 89 6.94 6.05 -16.99
N ILE A 90 7.17 6.69 -18.13
CA ILE A 90 8.25 6.34 -19.05
C ILE A 90 9.53 7.08 -18.62
N TYR A 91 10.55 6.31 -18.23
CA TYR A 91 11.85 6.87 -17.83
C TYR A 91 12.54 7.64 -18.96
N GLY A 92 13.26 8.70 -18.60
CA GLY A 92 14.13 9.46 -19.50
C GLY A 92 13.42 10.42 -20.44
N VAL A 93 12.09 10.53 -20.38
CA VAL A 93 11.28 11.40 -21.28
C VAL A 93 10.41 12.41 -20.52
N ARG A 94 10.71 12.66 -19.24
CA ARG A 94 9.97 13.60 -18.38
C ARG A 94 8.46 13.28 -18.39
N ASN A 95 8.13 12.02 -18.14
CA ASN A 95 6.76 11.54 -18.13
C ASN A 95 6.41 11.03 -16.73
N GLU A 96 5.39 11.65 -16.14
CA GLU A 96 4.71 11.06 -14.99
C GLU A 96 3.73 9.98 -15.46
N GLY A 97 3.55 8.95 -14.64
CA GLY A 97 2.58 7.89 -14.89
C GLY A 97 1.17 8.26 -14.41
N SER A 98 0.39 7.25 -14.03
CA SER A 98 -0.98 7.43 -13.55
C SER A 98 -1.09 8.31 -12.30
N SER A 99 -2.18 9.08 -12.21
CA SER A 99 -2.62 9.74 -10.97
C SER A 99 -2.91 8.78 -9.82
N ASP A 100 -3.00 7.47 -10.08
CA ASP A 100 -3.01 6.45 -9.04
C ASP A 100 -1.75 6.50 -8.16
N MET A 101 -0.69 7.20 -8.56
CA MET A 101 0.49 7.45 -7.74
C MET A 101 0.16 7.96 -6.33
N TYR A 102 -0.96 8.68 -6.16
CA TYR A 102 -1.48 9.12 -4.87
C TYR A 102 -2.13 7.95 -4.08
N PRO A 103 -3.36 7.50 -4.40
CA PRO A 103 -4.04 6.51 -3.55
C PRO A 103 -3.39 5.12 -3.62
N LYS A 104 -2.89 4.70 -4.79
CA LYS A 104 -2.24 3.39 -4.97
C LYS A 104 -0.82 3.39 -4.42
N GLY A 105 -0.10 4.52 -4.51
CA GLY A 105 1.19 4.69 -3.84
C GLY A 105 1.06 4.60 -2.32
N ALA A 106 0.08 5.30 -1.73
CA ALA A 106 -0.20 5.20 -0.30
C ALA A 106 -0.62 3.78 0.11
N ALA A 107 -1.49 3.13 -0.68
CA ALA A 107 -1.88 1.74 -0.46
C ALA A 107 -0.68 0.78 -0.49
N LEU A 108 0.27 1.00 -1.40
CA LEU A 108 1.48 0.19 -1.51
C LEU A 108 2.35 0.29 -0.25
N ILE A 109 2.54 1.51 0.28
CA ILE A 109 3.27 1.74 1.52
C ILE A 109 2.52 1.14 2.72
N HIS A 110 1.19 1.27 2.76
CA HIS A 110 0.38 0.66 3.80
C HIS A 110 0.51 -0.87 3.79
N MET A 111 0.40 -1.50 2.62
CA MET A 111 0.60 -2.95 2.48
C MET A 111 2.03 -3.38 2.83
N MET A 112 3.03 -2.52 2.61
CA MET A 112 4.41 -2.78 3.06
C MET A 112 4.46 -2.85 4.59
N ARG A 113 3.82 -1.91 5.29
CA ARG A 113 3.66 -1.93 6.77
C ARG A 113 2.96 -3.20 7.24
N LEU A 114 1.85 -3.59 6.60
CA LEU A 114 1.14 -4.84 6.92
C LEU A 114 2.01 -6.09 6.70
N THR A 115 2.79 -6.11 5.62
CA THR A 115 3.68 -7.23 5.28
C THR A 115 4.82 -7.39 6.28
N ILE A 116 5.40 -6.26 6.73
CA ILE A 116 6.40 -6.21 7.79
C ILE A 116 5.81 -6.78 9.08
N GLY A 117 4.61 -6.32 9.47
CA GLY A 117 3.91 -6.80 10.67
C GLY A 117 4.56 -6.37 11.99
N ASP A 118 5.37 -5.32 11.95
CA ASP A 118 6.07 -4.73 13.08
C ASP A 118 6.11 -3.19 12.87
N ASP A 119 5.29 -2.49 13.64
CA ASP A 119 5.10 -1.03 13.53
C ASP A 119 6.34 -0.25 13.98
N GLU A 120 7.13 -0.78 14.91
CA GLU A 120 8.37 -0.14 15.36
C GLU A 120 9.45 -0.26 14.29
N LEU A 121 9.59 -1.45 13.69
CA LEU A 121 10.49 -1.67 12.57
C LEU A 121 10.10 -0.81 11.36
N PHE A 122 8.81 -0.74 11.03
CA PHE A 122 8.33 0.14 9.95
C PHE A 122 8.65 1.61 10.23
N SER A 123 8.26 2.13 11.40
CA SER A 123 8.40 3.55 11.75
C SER A 123 9.86 3.98 11.92
N SER A 124 10.71 3.10 12.43
CA SER A 124 12.15 3.35 12.52
C SER A 124 12.82 3.32 11.14
N THR A 125 12.44 2.38 10.26
CA THR A 125 12.96 2.29 8.90
C THR A 125 12.56 3.49 8.05
N LEU A 126 11.31 3.97 8.18
CA LEU A 126 10.85 5.17 7.47
C LEU A 126 11.70 6.40 7.84
N ARG A 127 11.96 6.61 9.13
CA ARG A 127 12.83 7.70 9.61
C ARG A 127 14.27 7.57 9.12
N LYS A 128 14.81 6.34 9.11
CA LYS A 128 16.14 6.06 8.55
C LYS A 128 16.21 6.35 7.05
N MET A 129 15.18 6.00 6.28
CA MET A 129 15.11 6.27 4.84
C MET A 129 15.22 7.77 4.57
N VAL A 130 14.39 8.56 5.25
CA VAL A 130 14.38 10.02 5.13
C VAL A 130 15.74 10.62 5.50
N ALA A 131 16.38 10.13 6.56
CA ALA A 131 17.72 10.58 6.94
C ALA A 131 18.82 10.17 5.94
N HIS A 132 18.70 8.98 5.34
CA HIS A 132 19.68 8.41 4.42
C HIS A 132 19.68 9.14 3.06
N PHE A 133 18.49 9.44 2.52
CA PHE A 133 18.32 10.09 1.22
C PHE A 133 18.13 11.62 1.30
N ARG A 134 18.33 12.20 2.49
CA ARG A 134 18.27 13.65 2.74
C ARG A 134 19.16 14.43 1.75
N HIS A 135 18.60 15.50 1.20
CA HIS A 135 19.23 16.41 0.25
C HIS A 135 19.81 15.67 -0.98
N GLY A 136 19.12 14.62 -1.42
CA GLY A 136 19.60 13.73 -2.45
C GLY A 136 18.49 13.11 -3.28
N TYR A 137 18.90 12.25 -4.20
CA TYR A 137 18.01 11.59 -5.14
C TYR A 137 17.74 10.14 -4.76
N ILE A 138 16.56 9.65 -5.13
CA ILE A 138 16.12 8.28 -4.93
C ILE A 138 15.35 7.80 -6.17
N ASN A 139 15.44 6.51 -6.47
CA ASN A 139 14.59 5.82 -7.43
C ASN A 139 13.99 4.56 -6.82
N THR A 140 13.04 3.95 -7.51
CA THR A 140 12.36 2.73 -7.05
C THR A 140 13.36 1.61 -6.69
N PRO A 141 14.39 1.28 -7.51
CA PRO A 141 15.39 0.28 -7.13
C PRO A 141 16.15 0.60 -5.83
N ALA A 142 16.59 1.84 -5.65
CA ALA A 142 17.32 2.27 -4.44
C ALA A 142 16.42 2.19 -3.19
N LEU A 143 15.17 2.62 -3.31
CA LEU A 143 14.16 2.51 -2.26
C LEU A 143 13.94 1.05 -1.86
N LEU A 144 13.68 0.19 -2.83
CA LEU A 144 13.45 -1.24 -2.60
C LEU A 144 14.65 -1.91 -1.95
N ASN A 145 15.86 -1.64 -2.43
CA ASN A 145 17.08 -2.17 -1.84
C ASN A 145 17.24 -1.74 -0.38
N PHE A 146 16.99 -0.46 -0.08
CA PHE A 146 17.04 0.07 1.29
C PHE A 146 16.04 -0.65 2.21
N TRP A 147 14.76 -0.70 1.83
CA TRP A 147 13.71 -1.32 2.64
C TRP A 147 13.90 -2.83 2.81
N ASN A 148 14.28 -3.54 1.75
CA ASN A 148 14.55 -4.97 1.81
C ASN A 148 15.69 -5.27 2.78
N THR A 149 16.76 -4.46 2.75
CA THR A 149 17.91 -4.60 3.65
C THR A 149 17.53 -4.34 5.10
N GLN A 150 16.78 -3.28 5.38
CA GLN A 150 16.41 -2.91 6.76
C GLN A 150 15.39 -3.88 7.38
N THR A 151 14.51 -4.48 6.58
CA THR A 151 13.39 -5.28 7.07
C THR A 151 13.59 -6.79 6.91
N GLY A 152 14.56 -7.23 6.11
CA GLY A 152 14.74 -8.63 5.73
C GLY A 152 13.60 -9.20 4.86
N LYS A 153 12.73 -8.34 4.31
CA LYS A 153 11.68 -8.71 3.36
C LYS A 153 12.13 -8.46 1.92
N ASN A 154 11.37 -8.99 0.96
CA ASN A 154 11.57 -8.71 -0.46
C ASN A 154 10.28 -8.15 -1.05
N PHE A 155 10.26 -6.84 -1.28
CA PHE A 155 9.09 -6.13 -1.82
C PHE A 155 9.09 -6.02 -3.35
N ASN A 156 10.11 -6.56 -4.05
CA ASN A 156 10.30 -6.31 -5.48
C ASN A 156 9.09 -6.73 -6.33
N LYS A 157 8.55 -7.92 -6.09
CA LYS A 157 7.38 -8.43 -6.82
C LYS A 157 6.10 -7.69 -6.47
N MET A 158 5.96 -7.29 -5.21
CA MET A 158 4.86 -6.46 -4.76
C MET A 158 4.87 -5.10 -5.48
N PHE A 159 5.99 -4.40 -5.49
CA PHE A 159 6.10 -3.10 -6.15
C PHE A 159 5.94 -3.22 -7.67
N SER A 160 6.56 -4.22 -8.30
CA SER A 160 6.39 -4.47 -9.74
C SER A 160 4.92 -4.70 -10.11
N GLN A 161 4.17 -5.43 -9.27
CA GLN A 161 2.74 -5.68 -9.50
C GLN A 161 1.93 -4.39 -9.46
N TYR A 162 2.08 -3.58 -8.42
CA TYR A 162 1.22 -2.42 -8.19
C TYR A 162 1.66 -1.17 -8.95
N LEU A 163 2.95 -1.02 -9.25
CA LEU A 163 3.46 0.16 -9.93
C LEU A 163 3.45 0.03 -11.46
N SER A 164 3.79 -1.16 -11.97
CA SER A 164 3.99 -1.36 -13.42
C SER A 164 2.78 -1.98 -14.12
N THR A 165 1.70 -2.32 -13.39
CA THR A 165 0.49 -2.93 -13.96
C THR A 165 -0.79 -2.27 -13.45
N THR A 166 -1.84 -2.41 -14.24
CA THR A 166 -3.23 -2.06 -13.87
C THR A 166 -3.98 -3.23 -13.23
N GLN A 167 -3.32 -4.38 -13.04
CA GLN A 167 -3.98 -5.57 -12.52
C GLN A 167 -4.04 -5.53 -11.00
N VAL A 168 -5.24 -5.73 -10.44
CA VAL A 168 -5.42 -5.99 -9.01
C VAL A 168 -5.27 -7.50 -8.78
N PRO A 169 -4.31 -7.95 -7.95
CA PRO A 169 -4.12 -9.36 -7.67
C PRO A 169 -5.37 -9.99 -7.04
N VAL A 170 -5.71 -11.17 -7.49
CA VAL A 170 -6.84 -11.95 -6.97
C VAL A 170 -6.29 -13.10 -6.12
N LEU A 171 -6.65 -13.13 -4.85
CA LEU A 171 -6.45 -14.31 -4.01
C LEU A 171 -7.60 -15.29 -4.30
N GLU A 172 -7.35 -16.24 -5.18
CA GLU A 172 -8.26 -17.36 -5.40
C GLU A 172 -8.14 -18.36 -4.27
N TRP A 173 -9.28 -18.88 -3.82
CA TRP A 173 -9.30 -19.95 -2.84
C TRP A 173 -10.44 -20.93 -3.05
N ARG A 174 -10.21 -22.18 -2.65
CA ARG A 174 -11.22 -23.25 -2.59
C ARG A 174 -11.02 -24.06 -1.33
N LYS A 175 -11.99 -24.90 -0.96
CA LYS A 175 -11.85 -25.77 0.21
C LYS A 175 -12.41 -27.16 -0.01
N ASP A 176 -11.83 -28.12 0.70
CA ASP A 176 -12.41 -29.45 0.92
C ASP A 176 -12.75 -29.64 2.42
N LYS A 177 -12.99 -30.88 2.85
CA LYS A 177 -13.35 -31.19 4.26
C LYS A 177 -12.24 -30.86 5.27
N LYS A 178 -10.99 -30.70 4.83
CA LYS A 178 -9.79 -30.56 5.70
C LYS A 178 -8.94 -29.36 5.35
N TRP A 179 -8.87 -28.99 4.08
CA TRP A 179 -7.91 -28.02 3.54
C TRP A 179 -8.61 -26.83 2.90
N ILE A 180 -8.00 -25.66 3.08
CA ILE A 180 -8.18 -24.51 2.20
C ILE A 180 -7.01 -24.52 1.24
N TYR A 181 -7.29 -24.42 -0.05
CA TYR A 181 -6.31 -24.18 -1.09
C TYR A 181 -6.40 -22.73 -1.50
N TYR A 182 -5.25 -22.10 -1.75
CA TYR A 182 -5.17 -20.69 -2.14
C TYR A 182 -4.00 -20.44 -3.09
N ARG A 183 -4.14 -19.43 -3.95
CA ARG A 183 -3.10 -18.95 -4.87
C ARG A 183 -3.36 -17.50 -5.28
N TRP A 184 -2.34 -16.84 -5.80
CA TRP A 184 -2.49 -15.58 -6.54
C TRP A 184 -2.84 -15.84 -8.00
N THR A 185 -3.79 -15.07 -8.54
CA THR A 185 -4.08 -14.95 -9.98
C THR A 185 -4.22 -13.47 -10.36
N ARG A 186 -4.33 -13.17 -11.66
CA ARG A 186 -4.40 -11.79 -12.19
C ARG A 186 -3.23 -10.92 -11.66
N CYS A 187 -2.04 -11.51 -11.70
CA CYS A 187 -0.82 -10.94 -11.19
C CYS A 187 0.37 -11.32 -12.09
N ILE A 188 1.48 -10.62 -11.93
CA ILE A 188 2.73 -10.92 -12.60
C ILE A 188 3.31 -12.28 -12.20
N ASP A 189 4.20 -12.80 -13.04
CA ASP A 189 4.92 -14.04 -12.77
C ASP A 189 5.79 -13.93 -11.50
N GLY A 190 5.69 -14.96 -10.65
CA GLY A 190 6.40 -15.03 -9.39
C GLY A 190 5.87 -14.09 -8.31
N PHE A 191 4.67 -13.52 -8.46
CA PHE A 191 4.02 -12.76 -7.40
C PHE A 191 3.80 -13.63 -6.15
N ASN A 192 4.24 -13.11 -5.01
CA ASN A 192 4.37 -13.87 -3.76
C ASN A 192 4.10 -13.02 -2.51
N MET A 193 3.30 -11.97 -2.64
CA MET A 193 2.98 -11.08 -1.53
C MET A 193 2.27 -11.87 -0.41
N PRO A 194 2.76 -11.85 0.84
CA PRO A 194 2.04 -12.39 1.99
C PRO A 194 0.74 -11.60 2.23
N VAL A 195 -0.28 -12.27 2.75
CA VAL A 195 -1.56 -11.65 3.07
C VAL A 195 -2.10 -12.20 4.37
N GLU A 196 -2.62 -11.33 5.22
CA GLU A 196 -3.36 -11.75 6.40
C GLU A 196 -4.85 -11.88 6.07
N VAL A 197 -5.43 -13.00 6.47
CA VAL A 197 -6.84 -13.32 6.22
C VAL A 197 -7.52 -13.68 7.52
N GLN A 198 -8.78 -13.30 7.63
CA GLN A 198 -9.64 -13.69 8.73
C GLN A 198 -10.37 -14.97 8.35
N THR A 199 -10.29 -15.97 9.23
CA THR A 199 -11.02 -17.23 9.09
C THR A 199 -12.32 -17.18 9.91
N SER A 200 -13.32 -18.00 9.60
CA SER A 200 -14.63 -17.97 10.28
C SER A 200 -14.59 -18.33 11.78
N CYS A 201 -13.45 -18.77 12.33
CA CYS A 201 -13.23 -18.87 13.78
C CYS A 201 -12.63 -17.59 14.39
N ASN A 202 -12.70 -16.47 13.68
CA ASN A 202 -12.13 -15.18 14.08
C ASN A 202 -10.62 -15.20 14.29
N ARG A 203 -9.93 -16.20 13.72
CA ARG A 203 -8.47 -16.31 13.79
C ARG A 203 -7.87 -15.63 12.56
N LEU A 204 -6.96 -14.69 12.81
CA LEU A 204 -6.07 -14.13 11.81
C LEU A 204 -5.02 -15.17 11.43
N VAL A 205 -4.86 -15.38 10.13
CA VAL A 205 -3.88 -16.31 9.57
C VAL A 205 -3.08 -15.56 8.52
N LYS A 206 -1.76 -15.58 8.64
CA LYS A 206 -0.87 -15.11 7.57
C LYS A 206 -0.70 -16.22 6.55
N LEU A 207 -1.10 -15.93 5.31
CA LEU A 207 -0.85 -16.78 4.15
C LEU A 207 0.39 -16.28 3.42
N GLU A 208 1.09 -17.20 2.75
CA GLU A 208 2.20 -16.89 1.84
C GLU A 208 1.89 -17.46 0.45
N PRO A 209 0.90 -16.91 -0.27
CA PRO A 209 0.49 -17.47 -1.56
C PRO A 209 1.58 -17.29 -2.62
N THR A 210 1.48 -18.13 -3.64
CA THR A 210 2.23 -18.04 -4.90
C THR A 210 1.23 -18.13 -6.04
N THR A 211 1.68 -18.04 -7.29
CA THR A 211 0.86 -18.38 -8.46
C THR A 211 0.46 -19.86 -8.48
N GLU A 212 1.24 -20.72 -7.81
CA GLU A 212 0.91 -22.12 -7.57
C GLU A 212 0.00 -22.33 -6.35
N TRP A 213 -0.83 -23.38 -6.42
CA TRP A 213 -1.70 -23.79 -5.33
C TRP A 213 -0.92 -24.17 -4.08
N LYS A 214 -1.18 -23.46 -2.98
CA LYS A 214 -0.78 -23.86 -1.63
C LYS A 214 -2.00 -24.25 -0.82
N LYS A 215 -1.77 -24.87 0.35
CA LYS A 215 -2.86 -25.27 1.25
C LYS A 215 -2.52 -25.10 2.72
N ILE A 216 -3.55 -24.85 3.52
CA ILE A 216 -3.50 -24.84 4.99
C ILE A 216 -4.63 -25.66 5.58
N ALA A 217 -4.37 -26.29 6.74
CA ALA A 217 -5.40 -27.05 7.44
C ALA A 217 -6.37 -26.10 8.13
N CYS A 218 -7.64 -26.09 7.72
CA CYS A 218 -8.67 -25.30 8.36
C CYS A 218 -10.06 -25.87 8.02
N ARG A 219 -10.81 -26.29 9.05
CA ARG A 219 -12.08 -27.02 8.88
C ARG A 219 -13.26 -26.11 8.56
N ASN A 220 -13.27 -24.89 9.12
CA ASN A 220 -14.32 -23.90 8.93
C ASN A 220 -13.66 -22.57 8.60
N ALA A 221 -13.64 -22.20 7.32
CA ALA A 221 -13.25 -20.86 6.89
C ALA A 221 -14.16 -20.34 5.78
N THR A 222 -14.55 -19.09 5.94
CA THR A 222 -14.53 -18.08 4.88
C THR A 222 -13.14 -17.45 4.89
N LEU A 223 -12.63 -17.07 3.73
CA LEU A 223 -11.47 -16.19 3.61
C LEU A 223 -11.97 -14.79 3.27
N THR A 224 -11.75 -13.86 4.18
CA THR A 224 -11.87 -12.42 3.95
C THR A 224 -10.51 -11.78 4.22
N ALA A 225 -10.19 -10.69 3.52
CA ALA A 225 -8.95 -9.96 3.74
C ALA A 225 -9.02 -9.39 5.15
N ALA A 226 -7.97 -9.60 5.94
CA ALA A 226 -7.83 -8.93 7.22
C ALA A 226 -7.06 -7.64 7.00
N GLY A 227 -7.74 -6.51 7.13
CA GLY A 227 -7.16 -5.18 6.94
C GLY A 227 -7.15 -4.69 5.49
N ASN A 228 -6.51 -3.54 5.28
CA ASN A 228 -6.61 -2.75 4.06
C ASN A 228 -5.63 -3.21 2.96
N TYR A 229 -5.58 -4.52 2.70
CA TYR A 229 -4.85 -5.04 1.54
C TYR A 229 -5.62 -4.69 0.26
N TYR A 230 -4.93 -4.07 -0.70
CA TYR A 230 -5.50 -3.76 -2.01
C TYR A 230 -5.46 -4.97 -2.93
N ILE A 231 -6.35 -5.93 -2.70
CA ILE A 231 -6.49 -7.19 -3.44
C ILE A 231 -7.97 -7.54 -3.63
N GLU A 232 -8.25 -8.39 -4.60
CA GLU A 232 -9.54 -9.06 -4.70
C GLU A 232 -9.46 -10.45 -4.04
N ILE A 233 -10.53 -10.91 -3.39
CA ILE A 233 -10.63 -12.29 -2.89
C ILE A 233 -11.77 -12.98 -3.60
N LYS A 234 -11.46 -14.13 -4.20
CA LYS A 234 -12.44 -14.90 -4.98
C LYS A 234 -12.46 -16.34 -4.50
N ARG A 235 -13.63 -16.80 -4.04
CA ARG A 235 -13.85 -18.23 -3.88
C ARG A 235 -14.07 -18.85 -5.25
N ILE A 236 -13.38 -19.96 -5.52
CA ILE A 236 -13.63 -20.82 -6.67
C ILE A 236 -14.16 -22.17 -6.16
N ASP A 237 -14.98 -22.82 -6.97
CA ASP A 237 -15.57 -24.12 -6.65
C ASP A 237 -14.61 -25.29 -6.91
#